data_AF-A0A954XBE4-F1
#
_entry.id   AF-A0A954XBE4-F1
#
_cell.length_a   1.000
_cell.length_b   1.000
_cell.length_c   1.000
_cell.angle_alpha   90.00
_cell.angle_beta   90.00
_cell.angle_gamma   90.00
#
_symmetry.space_group_name_H-M   'P 1'
#
loop_
_entity.id
_entity.type
_entity.pdbx_description
1 polymer ?
#
loop_
_entity_poly.entity_id
_entity_poly.type
_entity_poly.pdbx_seq_one_letter_code
_entity_poly.pdbx_strand_id
1 'polypeptide(L)'
;MAVLDWMSGRVFKFVHGNNLVYNTCWEDPRLDRVALELGPSDNVLVITSAGCNALDYALTGPNHVHAVDMNPRQNSLLELKLAGIKHLEFDDFFRMFGQGYLPNAARTYQQKLRPHLSTWAQSYWDNWIKFFNHPRRPFYFRGTSGAFARLINVYINRIAKVRP
;
A
#
# COMPACT_ATOMS: atom_id res chain seq x y z
N MET A 1 27.12 9.21 19.48
CA MET A 1 25.85 9.69 18.88
C MET A 1 25.91 9.71 17.36
N ALA A 2 26.92 10.32 16.71
CA ALA A 2 27.03 10.37 15.24
C ALA A 2 27.03 9.02 14.50
N VAL A 3 27.65 7.96 15.06
CA VAL A 3 27.66 6.62 14.43
C VAL A 3 26.29 5.94 14.51
N LEU A 4 25.56 6.13 15.60
CA LEU A 4 24.19 5.63 15.77
C LEU A 4 23.20 6.37 14.87
N ASP A 5 23.34 7.70 14.73
CA ASP A 5 22.54 8.49 13.78
C ASP A 5 22.87 8.17 12.32
N TRP A 6 24.13 7.90 12.01
CA TRP A 6 24.54 7.47 10.68
C TRP A 6 24.04 6.06 10.34
N MET A 7 24.10 5.13 11.30
CA MET A 7 23.52 3.79 11.16
C MET A 7 21.99 3.85 11.06
N SER A 8 21.34 4.68 11.89
CA SER A 8 19.91 4.99 11.82
C SER A 8 19.53 5.54 10.45
N GLY A 9 20.25 6.53 9.93
CA GLY A 9 20.03 7.10 8.61
C GLY A 9 20.25 6.10 7.47
N ARG A 10 21.19 5.16 7.61
CA ARG A 10 21.41 4.09 6.63
C ARG A 10 20.32 3.02 6.66
N VAL A 11 19.89 2.61 7.84
CA VAL A 11 18.76 1.68 8.02
C VAL A 11 17.47 2.34 7.53
N PHE A 12 17.25 3.61 7.85
CA PHE A 12 16.15 4.42 7.37
C PHE A 12 16.14 4.51 5.83
N LYS A 13 17.27 4.87 5.21
CA LYS A 13 17.41 4.88 3.74
C LYS A 13 17.24 3.50 3.12
N PHE A 14 17.70 2.43 3.76
CA PHE A 14 17.56 1.07 3.25
C PHE A 14 16.11 0.58 3.31
N VAL A 15 15.41 0.86 4.41
CA VAL A 15 13.99 0.51 4.62
C VAL A 15 13.08 1.32 3.71
N HIS A 16 13.34 2.61 3.54
CA HIS A 16 12.50 3.52 2.74
C HIS A 16 12.90 3.58 1.25
N GLY A 17 14.14 3.21 0.91
CA GLY A 17 14.71 3.45 -0.42
C GLY A 17 14.48 2.34 -1.44
N ASN A 18 14.27 1.08 -1.03
CA ASN A 18 14.24 -0.07 -1.94
C ASN A 18 13.00 -0.98 -1.85
N ASN A 19 12.12 -0.77 -0.88
CA ASN A 19 10.96 -1.64 -0.66
C ASN A 19 9.67 -0.84 -0.52
N LEU A 20 8.56 -1.50 -0.82
CA LEU A 20 7.24 -1.02 -0.39
C LEU A 20 7.19 -1.14 1.13
N VAL A 21 7.02 -0.02 1.83
CA VAL A 21 7.10 0.05 3.29
C VAL A 21 5.75 -0.38 3.88
N TYR A 22 4.66 0.23 3.42
CA TYR A 22 3.30 -0.08 3.86
C TYR A 22 2.49 -0.71 2.74
N ASN A 23 1.87 -1.84 3.04
CA ASN A 23 0.95 -2.58 2.18
C ASN A 23 -0.51 -2.15 2.40
N THR A 24 -0.83 -1.73 3.63
CA THR A 24 -2.10 -1.14 4.06
C THR A 24 -1.82 -0.14 5.18
N CYS A 25 -2.65 0.91 5.28
CA CYS A 25 -2.74 1.72 6.49
C CYS A 25 -3.62 0.99 7.51
N TRP A 26 -3.32 1.13 8.80
CA TRP A 26 -4.07 0.53 9.92
C TRP A 26 -4.71 1.59 10.83
N GLU A 27 -4.67 2.86 10.43
CA GLU A 27 -5.36 3.95 11.14
C GLU A 27 -6.89 3.79 11.00
N ASP A 28 -7.66 4.35 11.95
CA ASP A 28 -9.12 4.37 11.89
C ASP A 28 -9.59 5.68 11.22
N PRO A 29 -9.93 5.67 9.92
CA PRO A 29 -10.27 6.89 9.23
C PRO A 29 -11.65 7.45 9.64
N ARG A 30 -12.45 6.69 10.42
CA ARG A 30 -13.72 7.21 10.96
C ARG A 30 -13.48 8.31 11.98
N LEU A 31 -12.42 8.18 12.79
CA LEU A 31 -12.04 9.23 13.73
C LEU A 31 -11.57 10.48 12.99
N ASP A 32 -10.83 10.31 11.89
CA ASP A 32 -10.39 11.41 11.05
C ASP A 32 -11.58 12.16 10.43
N ARG A 33 -12.62 11.45 9.99
CA ARG A 33 -13.86 12.08 9.48
C ARG A 33 -14.57 12.92 10.53
N VAL A 34 -14.64 12.41 11.77
CA VAL A 34 -15.26 13.15 12.89
C VAL A 34 -14.43 14.37 13.27
N ALA A 35 -13.09 14.26 13.23
CA ALA A 35 -12.21 15.34 13.64
C ALA A 35 -12.05 16.43 12.57
N LEU A 36 -12.04 16.06 11.28
CA LEU A 36 -11.72 16.96 10.18
C LEU A 36 -12.96 17.55 9.50
N GLU A 37 -14.12 16.87 9.58
CA GLU A 37 -15.39 17.33 9.00
C GLU A 37 -15.27 17.80 7.53
N LEU A 38 -14.47 17.08 6.74
CA LEU A 38 -14.11 17.44 5.37
C LEU A 38 -15.34 17.63 4.47
N GLY A 39 -15.38 18.73 3.74
CA GLY A 39 -16.42 19.09 2.78
C GLY A 39 -15.90 19.58 1.42
N PRO A 40 -16.80 19.91 0.48
CA PRO A 40 -16.45 20.16 -0.93
C PRO A 40 -15.55 21.36 -1.21
N SER A 41 -15.33 22.25 -0.24
CA SER A 41 -14.38 23.37 -0.35
C SER A 41 -12.95 23.00 0.04
N ASP A 42 -12.74 21.84 0.66
CA ASP A 42 -11.48 21.51 1.31
C ASP A 42 -10.48 20.88 0.35
N ASN A 43 -9.21 21.23 0.54
CA ASN A 43 -8.09 20.61 -0.16
C ASN A 43 -7.20 19.94 0.90
N VAL A 44 -7.10 18.61 0.84
CA VAL A 44 -6.42 17.81 1.85
C VAL A 44 -5.04 17.42 1.35
N LEU A 45 -3.99 17.68 2.13
CA LEU A 45 -2.67 17.12 1.90
C LEU A 45 -2.46 15.95 2.87
N VAL A 46 -2.13 14.79 2.33
CA VAL A 46 -1.95 13.57 3.12
C VAL A 46 -0.68 12.84 2.69
N ILE A 47 0.02 12.24 3.65
CA ILE A 47 1.14 11.34 3.33
C ILE A 47 0.56 10.08 2.71
N THR A 48 0.99 9.71 1.49
CA THR A 48 0.36 8.62 0.73
C THR A 48 0.32 7.33 1.53
N SER A 49 1.44 6.90 2.12
CA SER A 49 1.54 5.60 2.78
C SER A 49 1.01 4.48 1.86
N ALA A 50 0.02 3.68 2.25
CA ALA A 50 -0.57 2.69 1.33
C ALA A 50 -1.72 3.25 0.45
N GLY A 51 -2.06 4.53 0.61
CA GLY A 51 -3.15 5.22 -0.09
C GLY A 51 -4.54 4.97 0.49
N CYS A 52 -4.68 4.21 1.59
CA CYS A 52 -5.99 3.84 2.13
C CYS A 52 -6.76 5.07 2.67
N ASN A 53 -6.13 5.89 3.52
CA ASN A 53 -6.81 7.05 4.10
C ASN A 53 -7.06 8.13 3.04
N ALA A 54 -6.14 8.29 2.07
CA ALA A 54 -6.35 9.20 0.95
C ALA A 54 -7.63 8.86 0.16
N LEU A 55 -7.86 7.56 -0.11
CA LEU A 55 -9.09 7.08 -0.75
C LEU A 55 -10.30 7.20 0.17
N ASP A 56 -10.13 6.99 1.48
CA ASP A 56 -11.21 7.16 2.46
C ASP A 56 -11.70 8.61 2.53
N TYR A 57 -10.77 9.58 2.61
CA TYR A 57 -11.07 11.00 2.60
C TYR A 57 -11.76 11.42 1.31
N ALA A 58 -11.42 10.83 0.16
CA ALA A 58 -12.10 11.12 -1.09
C ALA A 58 -13.62 10.78 -1.03
N LEU A 59 -14.04 9.85 -0.17
CA LEU A 59 -15.46 9.52 0.02
C LEU A 59 -16.25 10.62 0.75
N THR A 60 -15.59 11.57 1.42
CA THR A 60 -16.28 12.73 2.02
C THR A 60 -16.55 13.84 0.99
N GLY A 61 -16.08 13.68 -0.25
CA GLY A 61 -16.26 14.63 -1.34
C GLY A 61 -15.50 15.97 -1.18
N PRO A 62 -14.23 15.99 -0.73
CA PRO A 62 -13.44 17.23 -0.72
C PRO A 62 -13.13 17.70 -2.14
N ASN A 63 -12.72 18.96 -2.30
CA ASN A 63 -12.31 19.51 -3.60
C ASN A 63 -11.12 18.73 -4.16
N HIS A 64 -10.07 18.52 -3.35
CA HIS A 64 -8.88 17.76 -3.73
C HIS A 64 -8.31 16.96 -2.55
N VAL A 65 -7.73 15.79 -2.87
CA VAL A 65 -6.84 15.04 -1.97
C VAL A 65 -5.47 14.89 -2.64
N HIS A 66 -4.49 15.61 -2.12
CA HIS A 66 -3.10 15.55 -2.55
C HIS A 66 -2.35 14.51 -1.72
N ALA A 67 -2.08 13.34 -2.31
CA ALA A 67 -1.30 12.29 -1.67
C ALA A 67 0.19 12.42 -2.03
N VAL A 68 1.04 12.72 -1.05
CA VAL A 68 2.48 12.94 -1.24
C VAL A 68 3.30 11.92 -0.45
N ASP A 69 4.37 11.38 -1.03
CA ASP A 69 5.27 10.47 -0.30
C ASP A 69 6.71 10.68 -0.75
N MET A 70 7.64 10.44 0.17
CA MET A 70 9.08 10.41 -0.14
C MET A 70 9.47 9.13 -0.88
N ASN A 71 8.72 8.03 -0.69
CA ASN A 71 8.91 6.78 -1.40
C ASN A 71 7.88 6.67 -2.53
N PRO A 72 8.26 6.97 -3.79
CA PRO A 72 7.32 6.96 -4.92
C PRO A 72 6.61 5.62 -5.15
N ARG A 73 7.11 4.51 -4.58
CA ARG A 73 6.45 3.18 -4.60
C ARG A 73 5.08 3.22 -3.93
N GLN A 74 4.92 4.06 -2.92
CA GLN A 74 3.67 4.28 -2.20
C GLN A 74 2.64 4.98 -3.09
N ASN A 75 3.06 6.04 -3.79
CA ASN A 75 2.25 6.68 -4.82
C ASN A 75 1.86 5.70 -5.92
N SER A 76 2.76 4.82 -6.36
CA SER A 76 2.41 3.78 -7.32
C SER A 76 1.42 2.75 -6.81
N LEU A 77 1.42 2.43 -5.53
CA LEU A 77 0.38 1.58 -4.95
C LEU A 77 -0.97 2.27 -4.96
N LEU A 78 -1.02 3.57 -4.63
CA LEU A 78 -2.23 4.36 -4.74
C LEU A 78 -2.73 4.43 -6.20
N GLU A 79 -1.85 4.67 -7.18
CA GLU A 79 -2.21 4.66 -8.60
C GLU A 79 -2.79 3.30 -9.02
N LEU A 80 -2.18 2.18 -8.59
CA LEU A 80 -2.67 0.84 -8.90
C LEU A 80 -4.05 0.59 -8.28
N LYS A 81 -4.31 1.07 -7.06
CA LYS A 81 -5.63 1.01 -6.43
C LYS A 81 -6.65 1.86 -7.16
N LEU A 82 -6.30 3.08 -7.57
CA LEU A 82 -7.17 3.96 -8.35
C LEU A 82 -7.55 3.32 -9.69
N ALA A 83 -6.59 2.74 -10.41
CA ALA A 83 -6.86 1.99 -11.63
C ALA A 83 -7.76 0.76 -11.35
N GLY A 84 -7.50 0.06 -10.24
CA GLY A 84 -8.34 -1.05 -9.78
C GLY A 84 -9.79 -0.65 -9.55
N ILE A 85 -10.03 0.43 -8.81
CA ILE A 85 -11.38 0.95 -8.50
C ILE A 85 -12.12 1.33 -9.79
N LYS A 86 -11.42 1.87 -10.79
CA LYS A 86 -12.02 2.34 -12.03
C LYS A 86 -12.25 1.25 -13.08
N HIS A 87 -11.47 0.17 -13.07
CA HIS A 87 -11.39 -0.77 -14.20
C HIS A 87 -11.56 -2.25 -13.83
N LEU A 88 -11.74 -2.58 -12.55
CA LEU A 88 -12.04 -3.94 -12.11
C LEU A 88 -13.45 -4.02 -11.51
N GLU A 89 -14.06 -5.19 -11.66
CA GLU A 89 -15.24 -5.55 -10.89
C GLU A 89 -14.86 -5.71 -9.41
N PHE A 90 -15.83 -5.50 -8.53
CA PHE A 90 -15.62 -5.53 -7.08
C PHE A 90 -14.92 -6.81 -6.61
N ASP A 91 -15.30 -7.98 -7.14
CA ASP A 91 -14.71 -9.26 -6.74
C ASP A 91 -13.22 -9.34 -7.09
N ASP A 92 -12.83 -8.92 -8.30
CA ASP A 92 -11.43 -8.90 -8.71
C ASP A 92 -10.63 -7.88 -7.91
N PHE A 93 -11.22 -6.71 -7.65
CA PHE A 93 -10.62 -5.68 -6.81
C PHE A 93 -10.39 -6.19 -5.38
N PHE A 94 -11.41 -6.79 -4.77
CA PHE A 94 -11.35 -7.30 -3.40
C PHE A 94 -10.39 -8.49 -3.28
N ARG A 95 -10.33 -9.37 -4.27
CA ARG A 95 -9.31 -10.42 -4.31
C ARG A 95 -7.90 -9.84 -4.35
N MET A 96 -7.66 -8.89 -5.25
CA MET A 96 -6.36 -8.27 -5.41
C MET A 96 -5.93 -7.47 -4.17
N PHE A 97 -6.78 -6.59 -3.65
CA PHE A 97 -6.43 -5.60 -2.62
C PHE A 97 -7.07 -5.81 -1.25
N GLY A 98 -7.98 -6.77 -1.09
CA GLY A 98 -8.53 -7.21 0.20
C GLY A 98 -7.96 -8.56 0.64
N GLN A 99 -7.76 -9.49 -0.30
CA GLN A 99 -7.11 -10.79 -0.02
C GLN A 99 -5.61 -10.78 -0.35
N GLY A 100 -5.14 -9.78 -1.11
CA GLY A 100 -3.74 -9.68 -1.53
C GLY A 100 -3.33 -10.72 -2.57
N TYR A 101 -4.30 -11.35 -3.26
CA TYR A 101 -4.06 -12.41 -4.25
C TYR A 101 -5.11 -12.35 -5.36
N LEU A 102 -4.65 -12.31 -6.61
CA LEU A 102 -5.51 -12.37 -7.79
C LEU A 102 -4.97 -13.43 -8.76
N PRO A 103 -5.75 -14.46 -9.13
CA PRO A 103 -5.36 -15.36 -10.21
C PRO A 103 -5.15 -14.58 -11.49
N ASN A 104 -4.09 -14.90 -12.22
CA ASN A 104 -3.72 -14.20 -13.45
C ASN A 104 -3.47 -12.69 -13.24
N ALA A 105 -3.01 -12.25 -12.06
CA ALA A 105 -2.77 -10.83 -11.78
C ALA A 105 -1.90 -10.14 -12.84
N ALA A 106 -0.92 -10.83 -13.40
CA ALA A 106 -0.09 -10.31 -14.49
C ALA A 106 -0.90 -9.96 -15.74
N ARG A 107 -1.84 -10.84 -16.15
CA ARG A 107 -2.70 -10.59 -17.31
C ARG A 107 -3.69 -9.45 -17.02
N THR A 108 -4.34 -9.50 -15.86
CA THR A 108 -5.28 -8.44 -15.45
C THR A 108 -4.58 -7.08 -15.40
N TYR A 109 -3.38 -7.04 -14.83
CA TYR A 109 -2.57 -5.83 -14.79
C TYR A 109 -2.25 -5.30 -16.19
N GLN A 110 -1.69 -6.15 -17.07
CA GLN A 110 -1.31 -5.73 -18.42
C GLN A 110 -2.50 -5.22 -19.25
N GLN A 111 -3.67 -5.88 -19.13
CA GLN A 111 -4.83 -5.58 -19.95
C GLN A 111 -5.71 -4.45 -19.38
N LYS A 112 -5.87 -4.38 -18.06
CA LYS A 112 -6.87 -3.49 -17.42
C LYS A 112 -6.29 -2.37 -16.56
N LEU A 113 -5.07 -2.52 -16.02
CA LEU A 113 -4.53 -1.57 -15.04
C LEU A 113 -3.40 -0.73 -15.61
N ARG A 114 -2.41 -1.38 -16.22
CA ARG A 114 -1.17 -0.76 -16.73
C ARG A 114 -1.41 0.47 -17.62
N PRO A 115 -2.38 0.50 -18.57
CA PRO A 115 -2.61 1.66 -19.42
C PRO A 115 -3.01 2.94 -18.67
N HIS A 116 -3.49 2.81 -17.43
CA HIS A 116 -3.98 3.92 -16.62
C HIS A 116 -2.98 4.39 -15.55
N LEU A 117 -1.75 3.86 -15.58
CA LEU A 117 -0.69 4.20 -14.65
C LEU A 117 0.31 5.15 -15.27
N SER A 118 0.91 6.00 -14.45
CA SER A 118 2.07 6.82 -14.83
C SER A 118 3.25 5.95 -15.28
N THR A 119 4.15 6.50 -16.09
CA THR A 119 5.36 5.79 -16.58
C THR A 119 6.20 5.22 -15.44
N TRP A 120 6.28 5.95 -14.33
CA TRP A 120 7.00 5.51 -13.14
C TRP A 120 6.30 4.31 -12.48
N ALA A 121 4.98 4.40 -12.30
CA ALA A 121 4.18 3.31 -11.73
C ALA A 121 4.20 2.05 -12.62
N GLN A 122 4.15 2.21 -13.95
CA GLN A 122 4.31 1.09 -14.89
C GLN A 122 5.67 0.41 -14.68
N SER A 123 6.76 1.18 -14.64
CA SER A 123 8.11 0.65 -14.47
C SER A 123 8.27 -0.12 -13.15
N TYR A 124 7.63 0.33 -12.08
CA TYR A 124 7.60 -0.40 -10.81
C TYR A 124 6.76 -1.68 -10.92
N TRP A 125 5.50 -1.59 -11.32
CA TRP A 125 4.58 -2.72 -11.28
C TRP A 125 4.86 -3.79 -12.35
N ASP A 126 5.46 -3.42 -13.48
CA ASP A 126 5.94 -4.39 -14.49
C ASP A 126 6.91 -5.41 -13.86
N ASN A 127 7.72 -4.98 -12.88
CA ASN A 127 8.68 -5.84 -12.17
C ASN A 127 8.07 -6.56 -10.96
N TRP A 128 7.02 -5.99 -10.35
CA TRP A 128 6.56 -6.37 -9.01
C TRP A 128 5.11 -6.90 -8.94
N ILE A 129 4.36 -6.90 -10.04
CA ILE A 129 2.98 -7.42 -10.05
C ILE A 129 2.87 -8.88 -9.58
N LYS A 130 3.96 -9.65 -9.71
CA LYS A 130 4.11 -11.00 -9.15
C LYS A 130 3.84 -11.09 -7.64
N PHE A 131 3.84 -9.98 -6.91
CA PHE A 131 3.43 -9.93 -5.51
C PHE A 131 1.98 -10.39 -5.28
N PHE A 132 1.11 -10.28 -6.27
CA PHE A 132 -0.30 -10.71 -6.20
C PHE A 132 -0.54 -12.14 -6.71
N ASN A 133 0.49 -12.88 -7.12
CA ASN A 133 0.34 -14.19 -7.78
C ASN A 133 0.43 -15.40 -6.83
N HIS A 134 0.58 -15.23 -5.52
CA HIS A 134 0.82 -16.37 -4.61
C HIS A 134 -0.22 -16.45 -3.47
N PRO A 135 -1.07 -17.49 -3.42
CA PRO A 135 -2.18 -17.56 -2.46
C PRO A 135 -1.70 -17.69 -1.01
N ARG A 136 -0.62 -18.43 -0.76
CA ARG A 136 -0.05 -18.60 0.59
C ARG A 136 0.94 -17.49 1.00
N ARG A 137 1.16 -16.51 0.12
CA ARG A 137 2.05 -15.37 0.39
C ARG A 137 1.47 -14.14 -0.30
N PRO A 138 0.32 -13.66 0.20
CA PRO A 138 -0.39 -12.54 -0.41
C PRO A 138 0.46 -11.28 -0.30
N PHE A 139 0.05 -10.25 -1.02
CA PHE A 139 0.66 -8.93 -1.06
C PHE A 139 1.05 -8.40 0.33
N TYR A 140 0.23 -8.67 1.36
CA TYR A 140 0.50 -8.19 2.71
C TYR A 140 1.71 -8.83 3.41
N PHE A 141 2.20 -9.98 2.93
CA PHE A 141 3.45 -10.60 3.41
C PHE A 141 4.62 -10.34 2.44
N ARG A 142 4.54 -9.24 1.68
CA ARG A 142 5.58 -8.69 0.80
C ARG A 142 6.02 -7.31 1.30
N GLY A 143 7.16 -6.82 0.81
CA GLY A 143 7.75 -5.57 1.28
C GLY A 143 8.33 -5.65 2.70
N THR A 144 8.67 -4.49 3.26
CA THR A 144 9.32 -4.39 4.58
C THR A 144 8.35 -4.79 5.71
N SER A 145 7.14 -4.21 5.72
CA SER A 145 6.09 -4.56 6.68
C SER A 145 5.71 -6.04 6.63
N GLY A 146 5.56 -6.61 5.43
CA GLY A 146 5.27 -8.03 5.28
C GLY A 146 6.40 -8.96 5.77
N ALA A 147 7.66 -8.55 5.59
CA ALA A 147 8.80 -9.29 6.13
C ALA A 147 8.81 -9.29 7.66
N PHE A 148 8.53 -8.13 8.28
CA PHE A 148 8.39 -7.98 9.72
C PHE A 148 7.22 -8.81 10.27
N ALA A 149 6.02 -8.69 9.68
CA ALA A 149 4.84 -9.46 10.07
C ALA A 149 5.10 -10.98 10.04
N ARG A 150 5.87 -11.46 9.06
CA ARG A 150 6.28 -12.86 8.98
C ARG A 150 7.23 -13.25 10.11
N LEU A 151 8.21 -12.42 10.44
CA LEU A 151 9.14 -12.68 11.54
C LEU A 151 8.41 -12.79 12.88
N ILE A 152 7.48 -11.87 13.14
CA ILE A 152 6.62 -11.92 14.33
C ILE A 152 5.74 -13.18 14.32
N ASN A 153 5.15 -13.56 13.19
CA ASN A 153 4.40 -14.82 13.10
C ASN A 153 5.26 -16.05 13.41
N VAL A 154 6.51 -16.09 12.94
CA VAL A 154 7.44 -17.19 13.26
C VAL A 154 7.73 -17.22 14.76
N TYR A 155 8.01 -16.07 15.37
CA TYR A 155 8.25 -15.96 16.81
C TYR A 155 7.03 -16.44 17.61
N ILE A 156 5.84 -15.93 17.30
CA ILE A 156 4.58 -16.32 17.98
C ILE A 156 4.34 -17.83 17.87
N ASN A 157 4.50 -18.41 16.69
CA ASN A 157 4.15 -19.81 16.45
C ASN A 157 5.21 -20.79 16.95
N ARG A 158 6.50 -20.46 16.83
CA ARG A 158 7.60 -21.40 17.12
C ARG A 158 8.24 -21.19 18.47
N ILE A 159 8.30 -19.95 18.96
CA ILE A 159 9.02 -19.59 20.19
C ILE A 159 8.03 -19.39 21.32
N ALA A 160 7.16 -18.38 21.22
CA ALA A 160 6.21 -18.06 22.28
C ALA A 160 5.09 -19.10 22.40
N LYS A 161 4.70 -19.73 21.28
CA LYS A 161 3.61 -20.73 21.18
C LYS A 161 2.30 -20.26 21.83
N VAL A 162 2.00 -18.96 21.68
CA VAL A 162 0.82 -18.31 22.27
C VAL A 162 -0.40 -18.28 21.35
N ARG A 163 -0.29 -18.87 20.15
CA ARG A 163 -1.46 -19.05 19.28
C ARG A 163 -2.30 -20.23 19.80
N PRO A 164 -3.62 -20.09 19.91
CA PRO A 164 -4.51 -21.20 20.28
C PRO A 164 -4.36 -22.39 19.34
#